data_AF-A0A7S1ZBU2-F1
#
_entry.id   AF-A0A7S1ZBU2-F1
#
_cell.length_a   1.000
_cell.length_b   1.000
_cell.length_c   1.000
_cell.angle_alpha   90.00
_cell.angle_beta   90.00
_cell.angle_gamma   90.00
#
_symmetry.space_group_name_H-M   'P 1'
#
loop_
_entity.id
_entity.type
_entity.pdbx_description
1 polymer ?
#
loop_
_entity_poly.entity_id
_entity_poly.type
_entity_poly.pdbx_seq_one_letter_code
_entity_poly.pdbx_strand_id
1 'polypeptide(L)'
;MRRTWAALTLFFLKASILLVSMTLFIFPSSVIRDEMNDVESDTKAALASSAASIIIENESTKAFFEELDEKCEAAIKRLEQLGINLIALDFDLTIIDDHTGGRWKEGARRLSTHVRPMFKRLLKAATMRDTKGLKTAVVTFSSQEALISNVMNQILPIAHIPVYGGIDKPKKGKLTHLEQAIEDISKDPSRRKRVLVSKITTVLIDDDEKNIFLARKNGYNAIIFDPERPMLLLEELTSLNLTDPASL
;
A
#
# COMPACT_ATOMS: atom_id res chain seq x y z
N MET A 1 -4.30 -11.19 -14.58
CA MET A 1 -5.01 -12.38 -15.12
C MET A 1 -5.32 -13.49 -14.10
N ARG A 2 -5.04 -13.36 -12.80
CA ARG A 2 -5.28 -14.44 -11.81
C ARG A 2 -6.61 -14.38 -11.04
N ARG A 3 -7.33 -13.24 -11.08
CA ARG A 3 -8.63 -13.08 -10.40
C ARG A 3 -9.82 -13.71 -11.13
N THR A 4 -9.69 -14.01 -12.42
CA THR A 4 -10.71 -14.71 -13.21
C THR A 4 -10.73 -16.22 -12.95
N TRP A 5 -9.62 -16.80 -12.48
CA TRP A 5 -9.52 -18.23 -12.23
C TRP A 5 -10.31 -18.65 -10.99
N ALA A 6 -10.18 -17.95 -9.86
CA ALA A 6 -10.93 -18.27 -8.64
C ALA A 6 -12.46 -18.23 -8.81
N ALA A 7 -12.97 -17.29 -9.61
CA ALA A 7 -14.40 -17.22 -9.93
C ALA A 7 -14.84 -18.35 -10.88
N LEU A 8 -13.97 -18.74 -11.84
CA LEU A 8 -14.20 -19.93 -12.68
C LEU A 8 -14.20 -21.21 -11.83
N THR A 9 -13.25 -21.40 -10.92
CA THR A 9 -13.18 -22.60 -10.07
C THR A 9 -14.44 -22.72 -9.19
N LEU A 10 -14.91 -21.61 -8.62
CA LEU A 10 -16.13 -21.59 -7.80
C LEU A 10 -17.40 -21.90 -8.63
N PHE A 11 -17.43 -21.45 -9.89
CA PHE A 11 -18.52 -21.74 -10.83
C PHE A 11 -18.53 -23.21 -11.26
N PHE A 12 -17.37 -23.80 -11.59
CA PHE A 12 -17.24 -25.22 -11.92
C PHE A 12 -17.55 -26.12 -10.72
N LEU A 13 -17.19 -25.72 -9.49
CA LEU A 13 -17.51 -26.47 -8.29
C LEU A 13 -19.02 -26.50 -8.01
N LYS A 14 -19.73 -25.37 -8.15
CA LYS A 14 -21.20 -25.31 -8.03
C LYS A 14 -21.92 -26.09 -9.13
N ALA A 15 -21.41 -26.05 -10.37
CA ALA A 15 -21.99 -26.80 -11.49
C ALA A 15 -21.81 -28.32 -11.31
N SER A 16 -20.68 -28.76 -10.77
CA SER A 16 -20.39 -30.19 -10.53
C SER A 16 -21.27 -30.78 -9.42
N ILE A 17 -21.52 -30.02 -8.35
CA ILE A 17 -22.43 -30.43 -7.27
C ILE A 17 -23.88 -30.55 -7.79
N LEU A 18 -24.30 -29.67 -8.71
CA LEU A 18 -25.63 -29.75 -9.31
C LEU A 18 -25.77 -30.97 -10.25
N LEU A 19 -24.71 -31.31 -10.99
CA LEU A 19 -24.71 -32.44 -11.91
C LEU A 19 -24.82 -33.79 -11.16
N VAL A 20 -24.07 -33.95 -10.06
CA VAL A 20 -24.11 -35.16 -9.22
C VAL A 20 -25.48 -35.36 -8.59
N SER A 21 -26.17 -34.27 -8.22
CA SER A 21 -27.54 -34.31 -7.69
C SER A 21 -28.58 -34.77 -8.75
N MET A 22 -28.35 -34.48 -10.04
CA MET A 22 -29.26 -34.90 -11.12
C MET A 22 -29.07 -36.36 -11.56
N THR A 23 -27.87 -36.93 -11.45
CA THR A 23 -27.62 -38.34 -11.85
C THR A 23 -28.23 -39.35 -10.88
N LEU A 24 -28.51 -38.94 -9.64
CA LEU A 24 -29.11 -39.76 -8.58
C LEU A 24 -30.59 -40.12 -8.81
N PHE A 25 -31.24 -39.59 -9.87
CA PHE A 25 -32.66 -39.78 -10.13
C PHE A 25 -33.03 -40.86 -11.18
N ILE A 26 -32.06 -41.57 -11.78
CA ILE A 26 -32.32 -42.40 -12.99
C ILE A 26 -31.99 -43.91 -12.84
N PHE A 27 -31.38 -44.41 -11.75
CA PHE A 27 -30.95 -45.82 -11.67
C PHE A 27 -31.64 -46.68 -10.57
N PRO A 28 -32.03 -47.94 -10.85
CA PRO A 28 -32.62 -48.85 -9.87
C PRO A 28 -31.60 -49.38 -8.84
N SER A 29 -32.11 -49.71 -7.65
CA SER A 29 -31.46 -49.39 -6.36
C SER A 29 -30.67 -50.50 -5.65
N SER A 30 -30.09 -51.51 -6.33
CA SER A 30 -29.48 -52.64 -5.58
C SER A 30 -28.08 -53.08 -5.97
N VAL A 31 -27.44 -52.49 -6.98
CA VAL A 31 -26.05 -52.86 -7.37
C VAL A 31 -25.05 -51.70 -7.25
N ILE A 32 -25.51 -50.47 -7.05
CA ILE A 32 -24.65 -49.26 -7.02
C ILE A 32 -24.43 -48.72 -5.60
N ARG A 33 -24.84 -49.44 -4.53
CA ARG A 33 -24.74 -48.90 -3.16
C ARG A 33 -23.34 -48.97 -2.56
N ASP A 34 -22.56 -50.01 -2.86
CA ASP A 34 -21.25 -50.18 -2.23
C ASP A 34 -20.16 -49.35 -2.94
N GLU A 35 -20.18 -49.25 -4.28
CA GLU A 35 -19.24 -48.37 -5.00
C GLU A 35 -19.57 -46.86 -4.89
N MET A 36 -20.83 -46.47 -4.66
CA MET A 36 -21.19 -45.04 -4.48
C MET A 36 -20.83 -44.50 -3.09
N ASN A 37 -20.77 -45.34 -2.05
CA ASN A 37 -20.39 -44.89 -0.71
C ASN A 37 -18.92 -44.47 -0.64
N ASP A 38 -18.04 -45.19 -1.33
CA ASP A 38 -16.60 -44.87 -1.38
C ASP A 38 -16.32 -43.59 -2.20
N VAL A 39 -17.01 -43.42 -3.34
CA VAL A 39 -16.91 -42.20 -4.16
C VAL A 39 -17.48 -40.97 -3.43
N GLU A 40 -18.53 -41.14 -2.63
CA GLU A 40 -19.10 -40.04 -1.82
C GLU A 40 -18.20 -39.68 -0.63
N SER A 41 -17.48 -40.64 -0.03
CA SER A 41 -16.50 -40.33 1.02
C SER A 41 -15.26 -39.61 0.48
N ASP A 42 -14.75 -40.03 -0.68
CA ASP A 42 -13.55 -39.42 -1.29
C ASP A 42 -13.83 -38.00 -1.79
N THR A 43 -15.02 -37.76 -2.36
CA THR A 43 -15.42 -36.42 -2.79
C THR A 43 -15.67 -35.47 -1.61
N LYS A 44 -16.27 -35.94 -0.51
CA LYS A 44 -16.41 -35.15 0.73
C LYS A 44 -15.06 -34.83 1.37
N ALA A 45 -14.13 -35.77 1.39
CA ALA A 45 -12.78 -35.55 1.90
C ALA A 45 -12.01 -34.52 1.05
N ALA A 46 -12.09 -34.60 -0.28
CA ALA A 46 -11.46 -33.64 -1.18
C ALA A 46 -12.05 -32.22 -1.05
N LEU A 47 -13.37 -32.09 -0.93
CA LEU A 47 -14.05 -30.82 -0.69
C LEU A 47 -13.69 -30.22 0.68
N ALA A 48 -13.63 -31.04 1.73
CA ALA A 48 -13.21 -30.60 3.05
C ALA A 48 -11.74 -30.16 3.08
N SER A 49 -10.85 -30.88 2.39
CA SER A 49 -9.44 -30.50 2.24
C SER A 49 -9.28 -29.20 1.47
N SER A 50 -10.04 -28.99 0.38
CA SER A 50 -10.01 -27.74 -0.38
C SER A 50 -10.55 -26.55 0.43
N ALA A 51 -11.64 -26.76 1.17
CA ALA A 51 -12.19 -25.75 2.07
C ALA A 51 -11.22 -25.40 3.20
N ALA A 52 -10.56 -26.40 3.80
CA ALA A 52 -9.53 -26.19 4.82
C ALA A 52 -8.35 -25.39 4.27
N SER A 53 -7.84 -25.70 3.07
CA SER A 53 -6.76 -24.92 2.44
C SER A 53 -7.18 -23.47 2.19
N ILE A 54 -8.40 -23.22 1.72
CA ILE A 54 -8.93 -21.86 1.51
C ILE A 54 -9.07 -21.11 2.84
N ILE A 55 -9.52 -21.78 3.90
CA ILE A 55 -9.65 -21.19 5.25
C ILE A 55 -8.27 -20.83 5.80
N ILE A 56 -7.30 -21.75 5.71
CA ILE A 56 -5.92 -21.53 6.16
C ILE A 56 -5.26 -20.39 5.38
N GLU A 57 -5.43 -20.33 4.05
CA GLU A 57 -4.93 -19.23 3.23
C GLU A 57 -5.55 -17.89 3.63
N ASN A 58 -6.85 -17.86 3.97
CA ASN A 58 -7.52 -16.65 4.44
C ASN A 58 -7.05 -16.22 5.83
N GLU A 59 -6.84 -17.16 6.76
CA GLU A 59 -6.33 -16.86 8.10
C GLU A 59 -4.88 -16.38 8.06
N SER A 60 -4.02 -17.03 7.27
CA SER A 60 -2.63 -16.60 7.06
C SER A 60 -2.56 -15.22 6.41
N THR A 61 -3.40 -14.95 5.40
CA THR A 61 -3.49 -13.63 4.76
C THR A 61 -3.96 -12.57 5.74
N LYS A 62 -4.96 -12.89 6.58
CA LYS A 62 -5.45 -11.99 7.62
C LYS A 62 -4.37 -11.68 8.65
N ALA A 63 -3.70 -12.70 9.20
CA ALA A 63 -2.62 -12.54 10.16
C ALA A 63 -1.47 -11.70 9.60
N PHE A 64 -1.06 -11.96 8.35
CA PHE A 64 -0.06 -11.15 7.66
C PHE A 64 -0.44 -9.67 7.61
N PHE A 65 -1.71 -9.38 7.33
CA PHE A 65 -2.20 -8.03 7.22
C PHE A 65 -2.38 -7.33 8.57
N GLU A 66 -2.69 -8.07 9.63
CA GLU A 66 -2.71 -7.56 11.01
C GLU A 66 -1.29 -7.22 11.47
N GLU A 67 -0.33 -8.11 11.25
CA GLU A 67 1.09 -7.86 11.54
C GLU A 67 1.61 -6.62 10.76
N LEU A 68 1.21 -6.49 9.49
CA LEU A 68 1.58 -5.34 8.68
C LEU A 68 0.99 -4.03 9.22
N ASP A 69 -0.25 -4.04 9.70
CA ASP A 69 -0.86 -2.87 10.36
C ASP A 69 -0.09 -2.48 11.63
N GLU A 70 0.27 -3.45 12.46
CA GLU A 70 1.04 -3.22 13.68
C GLU A 70 2.41 -2.59 13.37
N LYS A 71 3.11 -3.11 12.36
CA LYS A 71 4.40 -2.56 11.90
C LYS A 71 4.26 -1.14 11.35
N CYS A 72 3.21 -0.87 10.58
CA CYS A 72 2.94 0.49 10.09
C CYS A 72 2.65 1.46 11.25
N GLU A 73 1.83 1.07 12.22
CA GLU A 73 1.53 1.89 13.39
C GLU A 73 2.77 2.14 14.26
N ALA A 74 3.63 1.14 14.43
CA ALA A 74 4.91 1.28 15.13
C ALA A 74 5.85 2.28 14.43
N ALA A 75 5.98 2.17 13.10
CA ALA A 75 6.76 3.09 12.29
C ALA A 75 6.26 4.55 12.39
N ILE A 76 4.94 4.76 12.28
CA ILE A 76 4.33 6.09 12.42
C ILE A 76 4.55 6.66 13.82
N LYS A 77 4.36 5.84 14.86
CA LYS A 77 4.62 6.25 16.25
C LYS A 77 6.08 6.63 16.47
N ARG A 78 7.02 5.92 15.84
CA ARG A 78 8.45 6.27 15.92
C ARG A 78 8.72 7.63 15.30
N LEU A 79 8.17 7.91 14.12
CA LEU A 79 8.29 9.23 13.49
C LEU A 79 7.75 10.35 14.39
N GLU A 80 6.58 10.16 15.02
CA GLU A 80 6.03 11.11 16.00
C GLU A 80 7.00 11.34 17.18
N GLN A 81 7.59 10.28 17.72
CA GLN A 81 8.56 10.37 18.83
C GLN A 81 9.84 11.13 18.45
N LEU A 82 10.23 11.07 17.18
CA LEU A 82 11.37 11.79 16.63
C LEU A 82 11.04 13.26 16.29
N GLY A 83 9.79 13.71 16.52
CA GLY A 83 9.35 15.05 16.17
C GLY A 83 9.15 15.27 14.68
N ILE A 84 9.10 14.20 13.88
CA ILE A 84 8.73 14.28 12.47
C ILE A 84 7.25 14.60 12.38
N ASN A 85 6.92 15.63 11.60
CA ASN A 85 5.55 16.09 11.41
C ASN A 85 5.16 16.25 9.92
N LEU A 86 6.05 15.90 8.99
CA LEU A 86 5.74 15.72 7.57
C LEU A 86 6.43 14.46 7.01
N ILE A 87 5.65 13.58 6.42
CA ILE A 87 6.11 12.45 5.59
C ILE A 87 5.91 12.82 4.13
N ALA A 88 7.00 13.00 3.41
CA ALA A 88 7.03 13.20 1.97
C ALA A 88 7.38 11.88 1.28
N LEU A 89 6.55 11.44 0.33
CA LEU A 89 6.71 10.16 -0.35
C LEU A 89 6.88 10.35 -1.85
N ASP A 90 7.84 9.67 -2.46
CA ASP A 90 7.80 9.48 -3.91
C ASP A 90 6.63 8.57 -4.34
N PHE A 91 6.27 8.66 -5.61
CA PHE A 91 5.18 7.90 -6.20
C PHE A 91 5.65 6.68 -6.99
N ASP A 92 6.31 6.89 -8.13
CA ASP A 92 6.79 5.82 -9.03
C ASP A 92 7.81 4.94 -8.31
N LEU A 93 7.73 3.62 -8.49
CA LEU A 93 8.54 2.61 -7.81
C LEU A 93 8.57 2.64 -6.27
N THR A 94 7.99 3.66 -5.63
CA THR A 94 7.85 3.82 -4.18
C THR A 94 6.43 3.44 -3.74
N ILE A 95 5.44 4.35 -3.84
CA ILE A 95 4.05 4.04 -3.47
C ILE A 95 3.45 2.96 -4.37
N ILE A 96 3.75 3.02 -5.66
CA ILE A 96 3.36 2.01 -6.64
C ILE A 96 4.54 1.10 -6.99
N ASP A 97 4.23 -0.09 -7.50
CA ASP A 97 5.23 -1.07 -7.96
C ASP A 97 5.60 -0.92 -9.45
N ASP A 98 5.16 0.16 -10.09
CA ASP A 98 5.37 0.44 -11.50
C ASP A 98 6.06 1.80 -11.69
N HIS A 99 6.77 1.96 -12.80
CA HIS A 99 7.39 3.21 -13.21
C HIS A 99 6.55 3.84 -14.33
N THR A 100 5.66 4.77 -13.99
CA THR A 100 4.76 5.42 -14.97
C THR A 100 5.48 6.27 -16.00
N GLY A 101 6.69 6.74 -15.66
CA GLY A 101 7.47 7.64 -16.51
C GLY A 101 6.76 8.96 -16.78
N GLY A 102 5.85 9.36 -15.89
CA GLY A 102 5.02 10.56 -16.03
C GLY A 102 4.08 10.55 -17.24
N ARG A 103 3.77 9.39 -17.80
CA ARG A 103 2.96 9.25 -19.03
C ARG A 103 1.91 8.14 -18.96
N TRP A 104 1.39 7.85 -17.79
CA TRP A 104 0.34 6.85 -17.60
C TRP A 104 -0.98 7.26 -18.27
N LYS A 105 -1.58 6.33 -19.03
CA LYS A 105 -2.79 6.59 -19.85
C LYS A 105 -4.02 5.79 -19.45
N GLU A 106 -3.89 4.71 -18.69
CA GLU A 106 -5.01 3.82 -18.31
C GLU A 106 -5.87 4.36 -17.15
N GLY A 107 -5.58 5.58 -16.68
CA GLY A 107 -6.33 6.27 -15.63
C GLY A 107 -6.07 5.75 -14.21
N ALA A 108 -6.63 6.47 -13.24
CA ALA A 108 -6.37 6.26 -11.80
C ALA A 108 -6.83 4.88 -11.32
N ARG A 109 -7.98 4.40 -11.83
CA ARG A 109 -8.52 3.10 -11.44
C ARG A 109 -7.54 1.96 -11.71
N ARG A 110 -6.90 1.96 -12.89
CA ARG A 110 -5.90 0.94 -13.22
C ARG A 110 -4.63 1.14 -12.39
N LEU A 111 -4.15 2.37 -12.30
CA LEU A 111 -2.93 2.68 -11.55
C LEU A 111 -3.04 2.36 -10.06
N SER A 112 -4.21 2.52 -9.45
CA SER A 112 -4.46 2.16 -8.04
C SER A 112 -4.24 0.67 -7.72
N THR A 113 -4.27 -0.19 -8.74
CA THR A 113 -3.99 -1.62 -8.59
C THR A 113 -2.50 -1.91 -8.38
N HIS A 114 -1.63 -0.98 -8.75
CA HIS A 114 -0.17 -1.02 -8.54
C HIS A 114 0.26 -0.45 -7.19
N VAL A 115 -0.65 0.18 -6.43
CA VAL A 115 -0.31 0.71 -5.10
C VAL A 115 0.02 -0.44 -4.17
N ARG A 116 1.25 -0.42 -3.64
CA ARG A 116 1.78 -1.46 -2.76
C ARG A 116 0.91 -1.59 -1.50
N PRO A 117 0.55 -2.81 -1.06
CA PRO A 117 -0.29 -3.02 0.12
C PRO A 117 0.25 -2.35 1.39
N MET A 118 1.57 -2.36 1.59
CA MET A 118 2.23 -1.73 2.73
C MET A 118 2.03 -0.21 2.74
N PHE A 119 2.17 0.48 1.60
CA PHE A 119 1.93 1.93 1.55
C PHE A 119 0.47 2.30 1.81
N LYS A 120 -0.52 1.48 1.38
CA LYS A 120 -1.93 1.73 1.74
C LYS A 120 -2.13 1.78 3.24
N ARG A 121 -1.50 0.86 3.98
CA ARG A 121 -1.61 0.76 5.45
C ARG A 121 -0.80 1.84 6.15
N LEU A 122 0.43 2.10 5.70
CA LEU A 122 1.27 3.17 6.23
C LEU A 122 0.61 4.54 6.09
N LEU A 123 0.05 4.84 4.91
CA LEU A 123 -0.67 6.09 4.66
C LEU A 123 -1.96 6.20 5.48
N LYS A 124 -2.69 5.09 5.65
CA LYS A 124 -3.87 5.05 6.53
C LYS A 124 -3.46 5.40 7.96
N ALA A 125 -2.43 4.75 8.50
CA ALA A 125 -1.90 5.01 9.84
C ALA A 125 -1.44 6.48 10.00
N ALA A 126 -0.70 7.01 9.02
CA ALA A 126 -0.22 8.39 9.00
C ALA A 126 -1.35 9.42 8.99
N THR A 127 -2.32 9.25 8.08
CA THR A 127 -3.44 10.20 7.92
C THR A 127 -4.39 10.21 9.12
N MET A 128 -4.49 9.10 9.86
CA MET A 128 -5.19 9.08 11.16
C MET A 128 -4.52 9.98 12.22
N ARG A 129 -3.24 10.34 12.04
CA ARG A 129 -2.48 11.28 12.90
C ARG A 129 -2.54 12.73 12.42
N ASP A 130 -3.26 13.03 11.33
CA ASP A 130 -3.33 14.39 10.77
C ASP A 130 -3.84 15.42 11.79
N THR A 131 -4.79 15.02 12.63
CA THR A 131 -5.34 15.83 13.73
C THR A 131 -4.34 16.06 14.87
N LYS A 132 -3.33 15.19 15.01
CA LYS A 132 -2.24 15.30 15.98
C LYS A 132 -1.04 16.09 15.45
N GLY A 133 -1.01 16.35 14.15
CA GLY A 133 -0.04 17.23 13.50
C GLY A 133 0.91 16.54 12.52
N LEU A 134 0.85 15.21 12.37
CA LEU A 134 1.64 14.50 11.37
C LEU A 134 0.97 14.62 10.00
N LYS A 135 1.67 15.19 9.03
CA LYS A 135 1.20 15.42 7.67
C LYS A 135 1.80 14.42 6.70
N THR A 136 1.12 14.22 5.57
CA THR A 136 1.60 13.38 4.49
C THR A 136 1.44 14.12 3.17
N ALA A 137 2.44 14.04 2.32
CA ALA A 137 2.41 14.57 0.96
C ALA A 137 3.06 13.58 -0.01
N VAL A 138 2.60 13.59 -1.26
CA VAL A 138 3.32 12.94 -2.37
C VAL A 138 4.20 13.98 -3.04
N VAL A 139 5.46 13.64 -3.28
CA VAL A 139 6.48 14.48 -3.88
C VAL A 139 7.12 13.72 -5.03
N THR A 140 6.79 14.06 -6.27
CA THR A 140 7.10 13.25 -7.44
C THR A 140 7.73 14.09 -8.57
N PHE A 141 8.37 13.44 -9.53
CA PHE A 141 8.76 14.05 -10.81
C PHE A 141 7.67 13.93 -11.89
N SER A 142 6.57 13.22 -11.61
CA SER A 142 5.46 13.14 -12.53
C SER A 142 4.76 14.49 -12.67
N SER A 143 4.39 14.85 -13.90
CA SER A 143 3.53 16.00 -14.22
C SER A 143 2.05 15.61 -14.31
N GLN A 144 1.67 14.49 -13.69
CA GLN A 144 0.30 13.98 -13.68
C GLN A 144 -0.29 14.06 -12.27
N GLU A 145 -0.15 15.20 -11.61
CA GLU A 145 -0.55 15.44 -10.22
C GLU A 145 -2.04 15.15 -10.02
N ALA A 146 -2.90 15.55 -10.96
CA ALA A 146 -4.33 15.26 -10.92
C ALA A 146 -4.62 13.75 -10.99
N LEU A 147 -3.86 13.01 -11.81
CA LEU A 147 -3.99 11.55 -11.89
C LEU A 147 -3.59 10.90 -10.56
N ILE A 148 -2.44 11.31 -10.00
CA ILE A 148 -1.91 10.78 -8.75
C ILE A 148 -2.85 11.10 -7.60
N SER A 149 -3.35 12.33 -7.51
CA SER A 149 -4.34 12.73 -6.50
C SER A 149 -5.60 11.86 -6.60
N ASN A 150 -6.08 11.56 -7.80
CA ASN A 150 -7.19 10.62 -8.01
C ASN A 150 -6.86 9.19 -7.56
N VAL A 151 -5.62 8.72 -7.71
CA VAL A 151 -5.17 7.43 -7.14
C VAL A 151 -5.22 7.48 -5.61
N MET A 152 -4.70 8.54 -4.99
CA MET A 152 -4.71 8.70 -3.54
C MET A 152 -6.14 8.72 -2.97
N ASN A 153 -7.05 9.44 -3.62
CA ASN A 153 -8.47 9.49 -3.24
C ASN A 153 -9.18 8.14 -3.39
N GLN A 154 -8.75 7.28 -4.32
CA GLN A 154 -9.30 5.93 -4.45
C GLN A 154 -8.84 4.98 -3.34
N ILE A 155 -7.61 5.13 -2.86
CA ILE A 155 -7.07 4.27 -1.79
C ILE A 155 -7.44 4.77 -0.40
N LEU A 156 -7.62 6.09 -0.22
CA LEU A 156 -7.93 6.75 1.06
C LEU A 156 -8.95 7.87 0.87
N PRO A 157 -10.25 7.57 0.64
CA PRO A 157 -11.26 8.56 0.24
C PRO A 157 -11.58 9.61 1.30
N ILE A 158 -11.22 9.36 2.57
CA ILE A 158 -11.48 10.26 3.70
C ILE A 158 -10.31 11.20 4.03
N ALA A 159 -9.16 11.02 3.38
CA ALA A 159 -7.95 11.78 3.66
C ALA A 159 -7.43 12.44 2.37
N HIS A 160 -7.29 13.76 2.39
CA HIS A 160 -6.66 14.47 1.30
C HIS A 160 -5.14 14.46 1.48
N ILE A 161 -4.43 13.82 0.56
CA ILE A 161 -2.96 13.83 0.49
C ILE A 161 -2.57 14.74 -0.67
N PRO A 162 -2.00 15.94 -0.41
CA PRO A 162 -1.55 16.83 -1.47
C PRO A 162 -0.42 16.19 -2.29
N VAL A 163 -0.40 16.51 -3.59
CA VAL A 163 0.58 16.00 -4.54
C VAL A 163 1.37 17.18 -5.09
N TYR A 164 2.69 17.12 -4.96
CA TYR A 164 3.63 18.11 -5.46
C TYR A 164 4.47 17.45 -6.54
N GLY A 165 4.21 17.84 -7.79
CA GLY A 165 4.89 17.34 -8.99
C GLY A 165 5.13 18.45 -10.00
N GLY A 166 5.41 18.07 -11.23
CA GLY A 166 5.52 19.02 -12.34
C GLY A 166 6.57 18.65 -13.40
N ILE A 167 6.44 19.26 -14.58
CA ILE A 167 7.32 19.07 -15.75
C ILE A 167 8.69 19.71 -15.53
N ASP A 168 8.73 20.78 -14.75
CA ASP A 168 9.98 21.45 -14.42
C ASP A 168 10.77 20.48 -13.56
N LYS A 169 11.72 19.77 -14.18
CA LYS A 169 12.88 19.23 -13.47
C LYS A 169 13.57 20.46 -12.90
N PRO A 170 13.28 20.87 -11.65
CA PRO A 170 13.86 22.09 -11.14
C PRO A 170 15.36 21.81 -11.15
N LYS A 171 16.21 22.81 -11.35
CA LYS A 171 17.67 22.61 -11.24
C LYS A 171 18.08 21.94 -9.91
N LYS A 172 17.18 21.96 -8.92
CA LYS A 172 17.29 21.40 -7.58
C LYS A 172 16.57 20.04 -7.37
N GLY A 173 16.00 19.42 -8.39
CA GLY A 173 15.27 18.15 -8.27
C GLY A 173 14.04 18.23 -7.36
N LYS A 174 13.71 17.15 -6.64
CA LYS A 174 12.55 17.09 -5.70
C LYS A 174 12.61 18.08 -4.55
N LEU A 175 13.75 18.74 -4.30
CA LEU A 175 13.88 19.74 -3.24
C LEU A 175 12.88 20.88 -3.39
N THR A 176 12.59 21.33 -4.62
CA THR A 176 11.60 22.39 -4.85
C THR A 176 10.20 21.93 -4.45
N HIS A 177 9.83 20.70 -4.75
CA HIS A 177 8.53 20.14 -4.37
C HIS A 177 8.43 19.90 -2.85
N LEU A 178 9.53 19.53 -2.19
CA LEU A 178 9.59 19.47 -0.72
C LEU A 178 9.41 20.86 -0.08
N GLU A 179 10.09 21.87 -0.61
CA GLU A 179 9.97 23.26 -0.13
C GLU A 179 8.55 23.78 -0.31
N GLN A 180 7.93 23.52 -1.46
CA GLN A 180 6.53 23.81 -1.74
C GLN A 180 5.60 23.10 -0.75
N ALA A 181 5.82 21.81 -0.48
CA ALA A 181 5.02 21.04 0.46
C ALA A 181 5.09 21.62 1.88
N ILE A 182 6.28 21.97 2.35
CA ILE A 182 6.47 22.62 3.64
C ILE A 182 5.72 23.95 3.71
N GLU A 183 5.85 24.78 2.68
CA GLU A 183 5.23 26.10 2.61
C GLU A 183 3.70 26.00 2.67
N ASP A 184 3.10 25.20 1.79
CA ASP A 184 1.66 25.09 1.65
C ASP A 184 1.03 24.47 2.91
N ILE A 185 1.64 23.43 3.47
CA ILE A 185 1.16 22.78 4.69
C ILE A 185 1.26 23.71 5.90
N SER A 186 2.33 24.50 5.99
CA SER A 186 2.52 25.46 7.09
C SER A 186 1.55 26.65 7.00
N LYS A 187 1.16 27.02 5.77
CA LYS A 187 0.28 28.18 5.51
C LYS A 187 -1.20 27.83 5.42
N ASP A 188 -1.57 26.56 5.36
CA ASP A 188 -2.95 26.09 5.18
C ASP A 188 -3.91 26.71 6.24
N PRO A 189 -4.77 27.67 5.85
CA PRO A 189 -5.64 28.38 6.77
C PRO A 189 -6.85 27.55 7.20
N SER A 190 -7.14 26.44 6.50
CA SER A 190 -8.27 25.55 6.82
C SER A 190 -8.02 24.71 8.07
N ARG A 191 -6.79 24.69 8.58
CA ARG A 191 -6.38 23.83 9.69
C ARG A 191 -6.51 24.53 11.04
N ARG A 192 -7.27 23.91 11.94
CA ARG A 192 -7.51 24.40 13.32
C ARG A 192 -6.24 24.57 14.16
N LYS A 193 -5.18 23.83 13.85
CA LYS A 193 -3.87 23.90 14.53
C LYS A 193 -2.79 24.10 13.48
N ARG A 194 -2.08 25.23 13.55
CA ARG A 194 -0.87 25.44 12.75
C ARG A 194 0.17 24.41 13.16
N VAL A 195 0.69 23.68 12.17
CA VAL A 195 1.82 22.77 12.33
C VAL A 195 3.03 23.48 11.74
N LEU A 196 4.07 23.66 12.55
CA LEU A 196 5.34 24.21 12.08
C LEU A 196 6.13 23.09 11.44
N VAL A 197 6.02 22.97 10.12
CA VAL A 197 6.80 22.02 9.33
C VAL A 197 8.09 22.70 8.89
N SER A 198 9.19 21.95 8.91
CA SER A 198 10.54 22.40 8.52
C SER A 198 11.32 21.24 7.91
N LYS A 199 12.50 21.52 7.35
CA LYS A 199 13.38 20.48 6.76
C LYS A 199 13.71 19.38 7.78
N ILE A 200 14.08 19.77 8.99
CA ILE A 200 14.44 18.85 10.09
C ILE A 200 13.26 18.05 10.66
N THR A 201 12.01 18.50 10.46
CA THR A 201 10.79 17.79 10.89
C THR A 201 10.11 17.05 9.74
N THR A 202 10.75 17.04 8.57
CA THR A 202 10.30 16.35 7.36
C THR A 202 11.15 15.11 7.14
N VAL A 203 10.52 14.00 6.75
CA VAL A 203 11.19 12.81 6.22
C VAL A 203 10.78 12.57 4.77
N LEU A 204 11.76 12.45 3.86
CA LEU A 204 11.55 11.99 2.48
C LEU A 204 11.74 10.46 2.41
N ILE A 205 10.84 9.77 1.72
CA ILE A 205 10.99 8.36 1.35
C ILE A 205 10.96 8.27 -0.17
N ASP A 206 12.02 7.72 -0.76
CA ASP A 206 12.30 7.76 -2.21
C ASP A 206 13.12 6.53 -2.58
N ASP A 207 12.88 5.92 -3.75
CA ASP A 207 13.69 4.82 -4.27
C ASP A 207 14.99 5.26 -4.97
N ASP A 208 15.11 6.55 -5.32
CA ASP A 208 16.30 7.07 -5.99
C ASP A 208 17.33 7.63 -5.00
N GLU A 209 18.52 7.02 -4.97
CA GLU A 209 19.62 7.41 -4.09
C GLU A 209 20.06 8.87 -4.25
N LYS A 210 19.96 9.46 -5.46
CA LYS A 210 20.35 10.85 -5.69
C LYS A 210 19.35 11.80 -5.02
N ASN A 211 18.06 11.49 -5.06
CA ASN A 211 17.04 12.25 -4.33
C ASN A 211 17.30 12.19 -2.81
N ILE A 212 17.59 11.01 -2.28
CA ILE A 212 17.93 10.83 -0.85
C ILE A 212 19.19 11.60 -0.47
N PHE A 213 20.26 11.48 -1.27
CA PHE A 213 21.51 12.20 -1.04
C PHE A 213 21.29 13.72 -1.04
N LEU A 214 20.56 14.24 -2.03
CA LEU A 214 20.26 15.67 -2.12
C LEU A 214 19.39 16.15 -0.96
N ALA A 215 18.39 15.38 -0.55
CA ALA A 215 17.54 15.71 0.60
C ALA A 215 18.38 15.81 1.89
N ARG A 216 19.19 14.80 2.19
CA ARG A 216 20.08 14.80 3.37
C ARG A 216 21.07 15.96 3.34
N LYS A 217 21.72 16.20 2.20
CA LYS A 217 22.64 17.33 1.99
C LYS A 217 21.97 18.69 2.26
N ASN A 218 20.65 18.79 2.14
CA ASN A 218 19.89 20.01 2.36
C ASN A 218 19.14 20.05 3.71
N GLY A 219 19.50 19.17 4.66
CA GLY A 219 19.00 19.18 6.03
C GLY A 219 17.63 18.52 6.22
N TYR A 220 17.18 17.71 5.26
CA TYR A 220 16.02 16.85 5.42
C TYR A 220 16.42 15.51 6.03
N ASN A 221 15.52 14.90 6.78
CA ASN A 221 15.61 13.46 7.02
C ASN A 221 15.20 12.75 5.73
N ALA A 222 15.87 11.66 5.37
CA ALA A 222 15.50 10.90 4.20
C ALA A 222 15.88 9.43 4.34
N ILE A 223 15.04 8.55 3.81
CA ILE A 223 15.18 7.10 3.86
C ILE A 223 15.06 6.56 2.44
N ILE A 224 16.03 5.75 2.03
CA ILE A 224 15.99 5.05 0.75
C ILE A 224 14.95 3.95 0.83
N PHE A 225 14.04 3.91 -0.14
CA PHE A 225 13.10 2.83 -0.28
C PHE A 225 13.72 1.77 -1.20
N ASP A 226 13.66 0.50 -0.81
CA ASP A 226 14.05 -0.63 -1.66
C ASP A 226 12.78 -1.27 -2.27
N PRO A 227 12.53 -1.09 -3.59
CA PRO A 227 11.39 -1.67 -4.29
C PRO A 227 11.29 -3.19 -4.18
N GLU A 228 12.43 -3.89 -4.05
CA GLU A 228 12.52 -5.35 -4.00
C GLU A 228 12.30 -5.88 -2.58
N ARG A 229 12.54 -5.04 -1.57
CA ARG A 229 12.39 -5.39 -0.15
C ARG A 229 11.54 -4.35 0.59
N PRO A 230 10.27 -4.17 0.21
CA PRO A 230 9.43 -3.08 0.71
C PRO A 230 9.26 -3.09 2.22
N MET A 231 9.31 -4.28 2.85
CA MET A 231 9.13 -4.43 4.30
C MET A 231 10.29 -3.87 5.13
N LEU A 232 11.50 -3.76 4.56
CA LEU A 232 12.66 -3.17 5.26
C LEU A 232 12.42 -1.71 5.63
N LEU A 233 11.61 -0.99 4.86
CA LEU A 233 11.23 0.39 5.18
C LEU A 233 10.64 0.51 6.59
N LEU A 234 9.80 -0.45 7.01
CA LEU A 234 9.16 -0.38 8.33
C LEU A 234 10.17 -0.63 9.47
N GLU A 235 11.16 -1.48 9.23
CA GLU A 235 12.27 -1.73 10.17
C GLU A 235 13.18 -0.50 10.27
N GLU A 236 13.51 0.11 9.13
CA GLU A 236 14.30 1.34 9.08
C GLU A 236 13.59 2.51 9.75
N LEU A 237 12.29 2.68 9.51
CA LEU A 237 11.49 3.72 10.16
C LEU A 237 11.42 3.52 11.68
N THR A 238 11.28 2.28 12.13
CA THR A 238 11.18 1.94 13.56
C THR A 238 12.53 2.08 14.27
N SER A 239 13.64 1.77 13.58
CA SER A 239 15.00 1.88 14.10
C SER A 239 15.65 3.24 13.85
N LEU A 240 14.95 4.14 13.14
CA LEU A 240 15.47 5.46 12.79
C LEU A 240 15.94 6.21 14.03
N ASN A 241 17.18 6.67 13.97
CA ASN A 241 17.77 7.60 14.93
C ASN A 241 18.14 8.84 14.14
N LEU A 242 17.56 9.99 14.52
CA LEU A 242 17.97 11.26 13.92
C LEU A 242 19.39 11.56 14.42
N THR A 243 20.38 11.54 13.53
CA THR A 243 21.70 12.04 13.84
C THR A 243 21.61 13.53 14.12
N ASP A 244 22.32 14.00 15.14
CA ASP A 244 22.39 15.42 15.49
C ASP A 244 22.78 16.23 14.24
N PRO A 245 22.01 17.26 13.82
CA PRO A 245 22.35 18.10 12.67
C PRO A 245 23.77 18.68 12.73
N ALA A 246 24.39 18.73 13.92
CA ALA A 246 25.76 19.16 14.14
C ALA A 246 26.85 18.16 13.66
N SER A 247 26.48 16.96 13.20
CA SER A 247 27.42 15.89 12.82
C SER A 247 27.62 15.68 11.31
N LEU A 248 27.03 16.54 10.45
CA LEU A 248 27.16 16.51 8.99
C LEU A 248 27.93 17.72 8.44
#